data_AF-A0A6M0Q7F9-F1
#
_entry.id   AF-A0A6M0Q7F9-F1
#
_cell.length_a   1.000
_cell.length_b   1.000
_cell.length_c   1.000
_cell.angle_alpha   90.00
_cell.angle_beta   90.00
_cell.angle_gamma   90.00
#
_symmetry.space_group_name_H-M   'P 1'
#
loop_
_entity.id
_entity.type
_entity.pdbx_description
1 polymer ?
#
loop_
_entity_poly.entity_id
_entity_poly.type
_entity_poly.pdbx_seq_one_letter_code
_entity_poly.pdbx_strand_id
1 'polypeptide(L)'
;MKKRISILILLMVASLIELSLIYFVSKEYHHLNNSTFFIPFLVLVIISSFMGFSVIDHKEKYHNFNLTLGLVILVVIPVIFFISKPEYTYKHAQEMIKSHYQVTISESNFKTITVDGNEFYYIKGKKQNSEVLFSFNPHTGEYTELKK
;
A
#
# COMPACT_ATOMS: atom_id res chain seq x y z
N MET A 1 24.93 -26.26 4.15
CA MET A 1 25.36 -24.95 3.61
C MET A 1 24.52 -24.49 2.40
N LYS A 2 24.59 -25.15 1.22
CA LYS A 2 23.87 -24.73 -0.01
C LYS A 2 22.37 -24.46 0.20
N LYS A 3 21.64 -25.40 0.84
CA LYS A 3 20.19 -25.24 1.13
C LYS A 3 19.88 -24.00 1.99
N ARG A 4 20.69 -23.70 3.01
CA ARG A 4 20.51 -22.55 3.92
C ARG A 4 20.71 -21.23 3.19
N ILE A 5 21.74 -21.16 2.34
CA ILE A 5 22.00 -20.01 1.47
C ILE A 5 20.84 -19.81 0.49
N SER A 6 20.36 -20.88 -0.15
CA SER A 6 19.21 -20.79 -1.07
C SER A 6 17.95 -20.24 -0.40
N ILE A 7 17.68 -20.60 0.86
CA ILE A 7 16.52 -20.07 1.61
C ILE A 7 16.68 -18.58 1.89
N LEU A 8 17.86 -18.11 2.31
CA LEU A 8 18.10 -16.68 2.54
C LEU A 8 17.96 -15.86 1.24
N ILE A 9 18.46 -16.39 0.11
CA ILE A 9 18.26 -15.77 -1.21
C ILE A 9 16.77 -15.70 -1.53
N LEU A 10 16.02 -16.78 -1.30
CA LEU A 10 14.58 -16.81 -1.55
C LEU A 10 13.84 -15.76 -0.71
N LEU A 11 14.19 -15.60 0.57
CA LEU A 11 13.62 -14.56 1.45
C LEU A 11 13.90 -13.14 0.92
N MET A 12 15.13 -12.88 0.47
CA MET A 12 15.49 -11.58 -0.12
C MET A 12 14.68 -11.30 -1.38
N VAL A 13 14.62 -12.27 -2.30
CA VAL A 13 13.87 -12.13 -3.56
C VAL A 13 12.38 -11.93 -3.28
N ALA A 14 11.80 -12.72 -2.38
CA ALA A 14 10.40 -12.58 -1.99
C ALA A 14 10.11 -11.20 -1.36
N SER A 15 11.01 -10.69 -0.50
CA SER A 15 10.87 -9.34 0.09
C SER A 15 10.93 -8.23 -0.98
N LEU A 16 11.77 -8.37 -2.00
CA LEU A 16 11.84 -7.43 -3.12
C LEU A 16 10.58 -7.47 -3.98
N ILE A 17 10.02 -8.67 -4.21
CA ILE A 17 8.74 -8.84 -4.91
C ILE A 17 7.63 -8.16 -4.11
N GLU A 18 7.55 -8.36 -2.80
CA GLU A 18 6.55 -7.70 -1.95
C GLU A 18 6.68 -6.18 -1.94
N LEU A 19 7.89 -5.64 -1.82
CA LEU A 19 8.12 -4.20 -1.94
C LEU A 19 7.60 -3.66 -3.27
N SER A 20 7.86 -4.37 -4.36
CA SER A 20 7.39 -3.99 -5.69
C SER A 20 5.87 -4.02 -5.76
N LEU A 21 5.24 -5.09 -5.28
CA LEU A 21 3.78 -5.24 -5.26
C LEU A 21 3.11 -4.14 -4.41
N ILE A 22 3.62 -3.90 -3.21
CA ILE A 22 3.15 -2.82 -2.34
C ILE A 22 3.25 -1.51 -3.09
N TYR A 23 4.40 -1.19 -3.70
CA TYR A 23 4.57 0.06 -4.46
C TYR A 23 3.55 0.22 -5.59
N PHE A 24 3.37 -0.80 -6.42
CA PHE A 24 2.43 -0.74 -7.55
C PHE A 24 0.98 -0.60 -7.10
N VAL A 25 0.55 -1.41 -6.13
CA VAL A 25 -0.83 -1.36 -5.61
C VAL A 25 -1.08 -0.01 -4.94
N SER A 26 -0.15 0.49 -4.14
CA SER A 26 -0.29 1.77 -3.42
C SER A 26 -0.46 2.97 -4.34
N LYS A 27 0.12 2.91 -5.54
CA LYS A 27 -0.04 3.93 -6.56
C LYS A 27 -1.51 4.06 -7.00
N GLU A 28 -2.26 2.97 -7.06
CA GLU A 28 -3.69 2.99 -7.43
C GLU A 28 -4.57 3.66 -6.36
N TYR A 29 -4.14 3.59 -5.10
CA TYR A 29 -4.83 4.22 -3.98
C TYR A 29 -4.26 5.61 -3.63
N HIS A 30 -3.34 6.14 -4.44
CA HIS A 30 -2.68 7.44 -4.23
C HIS A 30 -2.12 7.63 -2.81
N HIS A 31 -1.47 6.60 -2.26
CA HIS A 31 -0.85 6.63 -0.93
C HIS A 31 -1.83 6.80 0.26
N LEU A 32 -3.14 6.61 0.05
CA LEU A 32 -4.10 6.44 1.16
C LEU A 32 -3.96 5.11 1.88
N ASN A 33 -3.16 4.19 1.35
CA ASN A 33 -2.69 3.07 2.14
C ASN A 33 -1.43 3.49 2.89
N ASN A 34 -1.30 3.06 4.14
CA ASN A 34 -0.09 3.22 4.95
C ASN A 34 1.07 2.34 4.43
N SER A 35 1.23 2.22 3.11
CA SER A 35 2.21 1.38 2.43
C SER A 35 3.65 1.68 2.83
N THR A 36 3.96 2.97 3.01
CA THR A 36 5.27 3.42 3.49
C THR A 36 5.62 2.85 4.86
N PHE A 37 4.63 2.53 5.70
CA PHE A 37 4.85 1.92 7.02
C PHE A 37 5.48 0.52 6.91
N PHE A 38 5.20 -0.25 5.85
CA PHE A 38 5.70 -1.62 5.69
C PHE A 38 7.13 -1.69 5.13
N ILE A 39 7.59 -0.63 4.44
CA ILE A 39 8.90 -0.59 3.77
C ILE A 39 10.06 -0.88 4.73
N PRO A 40 10.17 -0.24 5.92
CA PRO A 40 11.28 -0.49 6.84
C PRO A 40 11.40 -1.96 7.27
N PHE A 41 10.26 -2.65 7.46
CA PHE A 41 10.25 -4.04 7.89
C PHE A 41 10.76 -4.99 6.79
N LEU A 42 10.33 -4.79 5.53
CA LEU A 42 10.84 -5.59 4.41
C LEU A 42 12.33 -5.32 4.15
N VAL A 43 12.77 -4.06 4.28
CA VAL A 43 14.20 -3.72 4.20
C VAL A 43 14.98 -4.41 5.32
N LEU A 44 14.44 -4.48 6.54
CA LEU A 44 15.05 -5.20 7.65
C LEU A 44 15.17 -6.70 7.38
N VAL A 45 14.17 -7.33 6.73
CA VAL A 45 14.26 -8.74 6.28
C VAL A 45 15.38 -8.94 5.27
N ILE A 46 15.54 -8.01 4.32
CA ILE A 46 16.62 -8.07 3.31
C ILE A 46 18.00 -7.94 3.98
N ILE A 47 18.19 -6.94 4.84
CA ILE A 47 19.46 -6.70 5.54
C ILE A 47 19.80 -7.86 6.46
N SER A 48 18.84 -8.35 7.23
CA SER A 48 19.03 -9.47 8.15
C SER A 48 19.33 -10.76 7.39
N SER A 49 18.69 -11.00 6.24
CA SER A 49 18.99 -12.14 5.37
C SER A 49 20.41 -12.06 4.81
N PHE A 50 20.87 -10.86 4.42
CA PHE A 50 22.24 -10.62 3.96
C PHE A 50 23.27 -10.86 5.07
N MET A 51 23.07 -10.31 6.27
CA MET A 51 23.92 -10.59 7.43
C MET A 51 23.93 -12.07 7.82
N GLY A 52 22.83 -12.77 7.56
CA GLY A 52 22.70 -14.22 7.74
C GLY A 52 23.74 -15.03 6.98
N PHE A 53 24.25 -14.56 5.84
CA PHE A 53 25.30 -15.25 5.10
C PHE A 53 26.62 -15.34 5.87
N SER A 54 27.00 -14.28 6.60
CA SER A 54 28.27 -14.24 7.34
C SER A 54 28.25 -15.07 8.63
N VAL A 55 27.06 -15.37 9.17
CA VAL A 55 26.89 -16.03 10.47
C VAL A 55 26.46 -17.51 10.34
N ILE A 56 26.26 -17.98 9.10
CA ILE A 56 25.73 -19.31 8.77
C ILE A 56 26.53 -20.46 9.41
N ASP A 57 27.85 -20.29 9.56
CA ASP A 57 28.76 -21.35 10.02
C ASP A 57 29.05 -21.29 11.53
N HIS A 58 28.58 -20.26 12.25
CA HIS A 58 29.01 -20.01 13.64
C HIS A 58 27.88 -20.01 14.67
N LYS A 59 26.63 -19.71 14.29
CA LYS A 59 25.52 -19.59 15.25
C LYS A 59 24.20 -20.10 14.68
N GLU A 60 23.99 -21.41 14.73
CA GLU A 60 22.77 -22.08 14.23
C GLU A 60 21.47 -21.52 14.86
N LYS A 61 21.49 -21.20 16.15
CA LYS A 61 20.34 -20.57 16.84
C LYS A 61 19.97 -19.20 16.26
N TYR A 62 20.96 -18.36 15.94
CA TYR A 62 20.74 -17.03 15.36
C TYR A 62 20.21 -17.15 13.93
N HIS A 63 20.76 -18.08 13.14
CA HIS A 63 20.27 -18.38 11.80
C HIS A 63 18.79 -18.81 11.79
N ASN A 64 18.41 -19.76 12.66
CA ASN A 64 17.04 -20.24 12.74
C ASN A 64 16.06 -19.16 13.23
N PHE A 65 16.48 -18.33 14.20
CA PHE A 65 15.68 -17.19 14.64
C PHE A 65 15.44 -16.18 13.52
N ASN A 66 16.50 -15.81 12.79
CA ASN A 66 16.42 -14.86 11.68
C ASN A 66 15.51 -15.38 10.56
N LEU A 67 15.64 -16.66 10.18
CA LEU A 67 14.76 -17.29 9.20
C LEU A 67 13.29 -17.27 9.64
N THR A 68 13.04 -17.62 10.90
CA THR A 68 11.67 -17.66 11.45
C THR A 68 11.06 -16.27 11.45
N LEU A 69 11.80 -15.27 11.94
CA LEU A 69 11.34 -13.88 11.97
C LEU A 69 11.11 -13.34 10.57
N GLY A 70 12.02 -13.59 9.63
CA GLY A 70 11.88 -13.18 8.24
C GLY A 70 10.63 -13.78 7.59
N LEU A 71 10.39 -15.07 7.77
CA LEU A 71 9.18 -15.73 7.28
C LEU A 71 7.90 -15.15 7.90
N VAL A 72 7.89 -14.89 9.21
CA VAL A 72 6.74 -14.29 9.88
C VAL A 72 6.47 -12.90 9.31
N ILE A 73 7.48 -12.05 9.15
CA ILE A 73 7.32 -10.71 8.57
C ILE A 73 6.76 -10.80 7.14
N LEU A 74 7.32 -11.69 6.32
CA LEU A 74 6.94 -11.87 4.92
C LEU A 74 5.51 -12.40 4.76
N VAL A 75 4.98 -13.13 5.74
CA VAL A 75 3.57 -13.55 5.72
C VAL A 75 2.65 -12.47 6.31
N VAL A 76 3.06 -11.82 7.39
CA VAL A 76 2.21 -10.87 8.13
C VAL A 76 2.01 -9.56 7.36
N ILE A 77 3.05 -9.03 6.72
CA ILE A 77 2.98 -7.77 5.98
C ILE A 77 1.92 -7.79 4.88
N PRO A 78 1.92 -8.75 3.93
CA PRO A 78 0.90 -8.76 2.88
C PRO A 78 -0.50 -8.91 3.46
N VAL A 79 -0.69 -9.70 4.52
CA VAL A 79 -1.99 -9.85 5.18
C VAL A 79 -2.48 -8.51 5.74
N ILE A 80 -1.66 -7.81 6.53
CA ILE A 80 -2.03 -6.49 7.07
C ILE A 80 -2.26 -5.50 5.93
N PHE A 81 -1.40 -5.49 4.91
CA PHE A 81 -1.53 -4.61 3.76
C PHE A 81 -2.88 -4.80 3.04
N PHE A 82 -3.29 -6.04 2.77
CA PHE A 82 -4.56 -6.33 2.09
C PHE A 82 -5.80 -6.07 2.95
N ILE A 83 -5.70 -6.14 4.28
CA ILE A 83 -6.80 -5.78 5.19
C ILE A 83 -6.90 -4.26 5.37
N SER A 84 -5.76 -3.56 5.37
CA SER A 84 -5.70 -2.11 5.61
C SER A 84 -5.95 -1.26 4.36
N LYS A 85 -5.86 -1.84 3.16
CA LYS A 85 -6.09 -1.07 1.93
C LYS A 85 -7.55 -0.62 1.85
N PRO A 86 -7.83 0.55 1.25
CA PRO A 86 -9.19 0.94 0.94
C PRO A 86 -9.87 -0.01 -0.06
N GLU A 87 -11.20 -0.03 -0.06
CA GLU A 87 -11.98 -0.85 -0.99
C GLU A 87 -12.01 -0.23 -2.39
N TYR A 88 -12.06 1.10 -2.44
CA TYR A 88 -12.21 1.85 -3.68
C TYR A 88 -10.92 2.58 -4.05
N THR A 89 -10.53 2.47 -5.32
CA THR A 89 -9.43 3.26 -5.88
C THR A 89 -9.90 4.65 -6.28
N TYR A 90 -8.96 5.59 -6.47
CA TYR A 90 -9.30 6.94 -6.92
C TYR A 90 -10.01 6.94 -8.28
N LYS A 91 -9.56 6.09 -9.21
CA LYS A 91 -10.19 5.94 -10.53
C LYS A 91 -11.63 5.47 -10.39
N HIS A 92 -11.88 4.50 -9.52
CA HIS A 92 -13.24 4.00 -9.28
C HIS A 92 -14.13 5.09 -8.69
N ALA A 93 -13.61 5.87 -7.73
CA ALA A 93 -14.33 7.02 -7.17
C ALA A 93 -14.68 8.07 -8.24
N GLN A 94 -13.77 8.37 -9.17
CA GLN A 94 -14.03 9.28 -10.29
C GLN A 94 -15.15 8.75 -11.22
N GLU A 95 -15.13 7.45 -11.53
CA GLU A 95 -16.15 6.80 -12.36
C GLU A 95 -17.54 6.81 -11.68
N MET A 96 -17.59 6.53 -10.38
CA MET A 96 -18.82 6.62 -9.59
C MET A 96 -19.40 8.04 -9.58
N ILE A 97 -18.59 9.06 -9.29
CA ILE A 97 -19.06 10.45 -9.28
C ILE A 97 -19.51 10.89 -10.67
N LYS A 98 -18.75 10.56 -11.71
CA LYS A 98 -19.08 10.87 -13.10
C LYS A 98 -20.43 10.28 -13.50
N SER A 99 -20.67 9.02 -13.18
CA SER A 99 -21.92 8.32 -13.51
C SER A 99 -23.11 8.83 -12.71
N HIS A 100 -22.93 9.10 -11.41
CA HIS A 100 -24.03 9.53 -10.54
C HIS A 100 -24.45 10.98 -10.76
N TYR A 101 -23.49 11.91 -10.86
CA TYR A 101 -23.77 13.35 -10.98
C TYR A 101 -23.78 13.87 -12.43
N GLN A 102 -23.46 13.02 -13.40
CA GLN A 102 -23.33 13.38 -14.81
C GLN A 102 -22.37 14.57 -15.03
N VAL A 103 -21.26 14.56 -14.29
CA VAL A 103 -20.25 15.63 -14.32
C VAL A 103 -19.05 15.22 -15.16
N THR A 104 -18.41 16.22 -15.80
CA THR A 104 -17.10 16.01 -16.40
C THR A 104 -16.04 16.26 -15.34
N ILE A 105 -15.23 15.24 -15.04
CA ILE A 105 -14.11 15.38 -14.11
C ILE A 105 -13.03 16.22 -14.79
N SER A 106 -12.63 17.34 -14.15
CA SER A 106 -11.75 18.34 -14.76
C SER A 106 -10.30 18.25 -14.29
N GLU A 107 -9.99 17.47 -13.25
CA GLU A 107 -8.64 17.37 -12.69
C GLU A 107 -7.91 16.08 -13.08
N SER A 108 -6.64 16.25 -13.45
CA SER A 108 -5.65 15.17 -13.56
C SER A 108 -4.85 14.96 -12.26
N ASN A 109 -4.84 15.96 -11.37
CA ASN A 109 -4.06 15.93 -10.15
C ASN A 109 -4.94 15.54 -8.97
N PHE A 110 -4.52 14.49 -8.27
CA PHE A 110 -5.21 13.95 -7.11
C PHE A 110 -5.03 14.87 -5.90
N LYS A 111 -6.07 14.93 -5.04
CA LYS A 111 -5.97 15.51 -3.71
C LYS A 111 -6.65 14.58 -2.72
N THR A 112 -5.97 14.33 -1.62
CA THR A 112 -6.52 13.64 -0.46
C THR A 112 -6.71 14.68 0.63
N ILE A 113 -7.82 14.56 1.37
CA ILE A 113 -8.06 15.38 2.56
C ILE A 113 -8.23 14.45 3.75
N THR A 114 -7.68 14.83 4.89
CA THR A 114 -7.89 14.11 6.15
C THR A 114 -8.88 14.90 6.99
N VAL A 115 -10.01 14.28 7.34
CA VAL A 115 -11.05 14.85 8.20
C VAL A 115 -11.26 13.89 9.36
N ASP A 116 -11.04 14.34 10.58
CA ASP A 116 -11.16 13.54 11.81
C ASP A 116 -10.39 12.20 11.77
N GLY A 117 -9.21 12.21 11.16
CA GLY A 117 -8.36 11.02 11.00
C GLY A 117 -8.76 10.09 9.86
N ASN A 118 -9.86 10.37 9.16
CA ASN A 118 -10.28 9.63 7.98
C ASN A 118 -9.81 10.33 6.72
N GLU A 119 -9.22 9.57 5.80
CA GLU A 119 -8.75 10.12 4.53
C GLU A 119 -9.80 9.95 3.43
N PHE A 120 -10.07 11.03 2.70
CA PHE A 120 -11.05 11.07 1.62
C PHE A 120 -10.38 11.45 0.32
N TYR A 121 -10.87 10.89 -0.78
CA TYR A 121 -10.56 11.40 -2.12
C TYR A 121 -11.32 12.71 -2.33
N TYR A 122 -10.59 13.71 -2.82
CA TYR A 122 -11.14 15.01 -3.19
C TYR A 122 -11.19 15.11 -4.71
N ILE A 123 -12.39 15.19 -5.27
CA ILE A 123 -12.61 15.06 -6.72
C ILE A 123 -13.32 16.32 -7.22
N LYS A 124 -12.74 16.97 -8.23
CA LYS A 124 -13.33 18.13 -8.89
C LYS A 124 -14.06 17.76 -10.17
N GLY A 125 -15.35 18.09 -10.22
CA GLY A 125 -16.19 17.95 -11.39
C GLY A 125 -16.66 19.30 -11.92
N LYS A 126 -17.12 19.31 -13.17
CA LYS A 126 -17.82 20.43 -13.79
C LYS A 126 -19.25 20.02 -14.11
N LYS A 127 -20.23 20.76 -13.56
CA LYS A 127 -21.67 20.59 -13.78
C LYS A 127 -22.24 21.87 -14.37
N GLN A 128 -22.81 21.82 -15.57
CA GLN A 128 -23.51 22.95 -16.21
C GLN A 128 -22.76 24.30 -16.09
N ASN A 129 -21.45 24.28 -16.37
CA ASN A 129 -20.54 25.43 -16.29
C ASN A 129 -20.10 25.92 -14.89
N SER A 130 -20.56 25.27 -13.82
CA SER A 130 -20.04 25.45 -12.45
C SER A 130 -19.05 24.36 -12.05
N GLU A 131 -18.00 24.74 -11.32
CA GLU A 131 -17.13 23.77 -10.63
C GLU A 131 -17.81 23.26 -9.37
N VAL A 132 -17.79 21.94 -9.19
CA VAL A 132 -18.35 21.24 -8.03
C VAL A 132 -17.28 20.35 -7.43
N LEU A 133 -17.24 20.30 -6.10
CA LEU A 133 -16.26 19.55 -5.34
C LEU A 133 -16.97 18.36 -4.67
N PHE A 134 -16.33 17.20 -4.69
CA PHE A 134 -16.85 15.99 -4.08
C PHE A 134 -15.82 15.44 -3.10
N SER A 135 -16.29 15.06 -1.91
CA SER A 135 -15.56 14.16 -1.02
C SER A 135 -16.03 12.73 -1.28
N PHE A 136 -15.10 11.78 -1.27
CA PHE A 136 -15.40 10.37 -1.43
C PHE A 136 -14.61 9.55 -0.40
N ASN A 137 -15.31 8.72 0.37
CA ASN A 137 -14.72 7.83 1.34
C ASN A 137 -14.21 6.56 0.64
N PRO A 138 -12.89 6.31 0.62
CA PRO A 138 -12.29 5.20 -0.10
C PRO A 138 -12.55 3.84 0.58
N HIS A 139 -13.01 3.83 1.84
CA HIS A 139 -13.32 2.61 2.60
C HIS A 139 -14.80 2.22 2.54
N THR A 140 -15.72 3.19 2.45
CA THR A 140 -17.17 2.92 2.48
C THR A 140 -17.87 3.18 1.14
N GLY A 141 -17.24 3.93 0.24
CA GLY A 141 -17.84 4.35 -1.02
C GLY A 141 -18.86 5.49 -0.88
N GLU A 142 -19.05 6.03 0.33
CA GLU A 142 -19.89 7.19 0.56
C GLU A 142 -19.27 8.44 -0.06
N TYR A 143 -20.10 9.27 -0.68
CA TYR A 143 -19.65 10.53 -1.29
C TYR A 143 -20.63 11.66 -1.04
N THR A 144 -20.11 12.88 -0.92
CA THR A 144 -20.91 14.08 -0.68
C THR A 144 -20.45 15.22 -1.58
N GLU A 145 -21.41 15.96 -2.12
CA GLU A 145 -21.15 17.21 -2.81
C GLU A 145 -20.84 18.31 -1.79
N LEU A 146 -19.65 18.89 -1.87
CA LEU A 146 -19.21 19.96 -1.00
C LEU A 146 -19.69 21.30 -1.59
N LYS A 147 -20.59 21.95 -0.87
CA LYS A 147 -21.00 23.33 -1.19
C LYS A 147 -19.88 24.28 -0.79
N LYS A 148 -19.47 25.14 -1.73
CA LYS A 148 -18.62 26.30 -1.44
C LYS A 148 -19.34 27.29 -0.54
#